data_AF-X5RVY9-F1
#
_entry.id   AF-X5RVY9-F1
#
_cell.length_a   1.000
_cell.length_b   1.000
_cell.length_c   1.000
_cell.angle_alpha   90.00
_cell.angle_beta   90.00
_cell.angle_gamma   90.00
#
_symmetry.space_group_name_H-M   'P 1'
#
loop_
_entity.id
_entity.type
_entity.pdbx_description
1 polymer ?
#
loop_
_entity_poly.entity_id
_entity_poly.type
_entity_poly.pdbx_seq_one_letter_code
_entity_poly.pdbx_strand_id
1 'polypeptide(L)'
;MILWHMLSKDAEYIWARPALIARKFRSVELRAGLPTSHAWRGTAFDYNILAKRAEERSRVEKAEAASAAATSRWRTRPERPKTVERAAE
;
A
#
# COMPACT_ATOMS: atom_id res chain seq x y z
N MET A 1 -2.76 0.96 -8.77
CA MET A 1 -1.43 0.32 -8.62
C MET A 1 -0.65 1.05 -7.55
N ILE A 2 -0.41 0.46 -6.36
CA ILE A 2 0.33 1.16 -5.28
C ILE A 2 1.74 1.53 -5.77
N LEU A 3 2.48 0.59 -6.36
CA LEU A 3 3.85 0.84 -6.81
C LEU A 3 3.91 1.95 -7.87
N TRP A 4 3.03 1.91 -8.87
CA TRP A 4 2.97 2.96 -9.89
C TRP A 4 2.55 4.31 -9.32
N HIS A 5 1.58 4.38 -8.41
CA HIS A 5 1.19 5.66 -7.80
C HIS A 5 2.30 6.25 -6.93
N MET A 6 3.05 5.42 -6.20
CA MET A 6 4.21 5.86 -5.44
C MET A 6 5.31 6.38 -6.36
N LEU A 7 5.63 5.67 -7.44
CA LEU A 7 6.68 6.10 -8.39
C LEU A 7 6.29 7.28 -9.29
N SER A 8 5.02 7.38 -9.71
CA SER A 8 4.59 8.38 -10.72
C SER A 8 4.04 9.66 -10.12
N LYS A 9 3.49 9.60 -8.91
CA LYS A 9 2.81 10.74 -8.28
C LYS A 9 3.49 11.23 -7.00
N ASP A 10 4.61 10.61 -6.63
CA ASP A 10 5.26 10.79 -5.31
C ASP A 10 4.23 10.69 -4.17
N ALA A 11 3.16 9.92 -4.42
CA ALA A 11 2.00 9.85 -3.56
C ALA A 11 2.24 8.70 -2.58
N GLU A 12 2.44 9.08 -1.32
CA GLU A 12 2.75 8.13 -0.27
C GLU A 12 1.61 7.11 -0.10
N TYR A 13 1.95 5.93 0.42
CA TYR A 13 1.01 4.85 0.81
C TYR A 13 -0.10 5.32 1.78
N ILE A 14 -0.02 6.57 2.24
CA ILE A 14 -0.92 7.28 3.14
C ILE A 14 -2.37 7.22 2.67
N TRP A 15 -2.64 7.27 1.37
CA TRP A 15 -4.01 7.21 0.82
C TRP A 15 -4.75 5.91 1.13
N ALA A 16 -4.03 4.83 1.41
CA ALA A 16 -4.64 3.53 1.65
C ALA A 16 -5.02 3.30 3.13
N ARG A 17 -4.40 4.03 4.07
CA ARG A 17 -4.61 3.85 5.52
C ARG A 17 -4.56 5.17 6.31
N PRO A 18 -5.42 6.15 6.00
CA PRO A 18 -5.35 7.48 6.60
C PRO A 18 -5.46 7.44 8.13
N ALA A 19 -6.28 6.56 8.70
CA ALA A 19 -6.44 6.47 10.16
C ALA A 19 -5.18 5.94 10.87
N LEU A 20 -4.50 4.93 10.30
CA LEU A 20 -3.25 4.42 10.87
C LEU A 20 -2.16 5.49 10.84
N ILE A 21 -2.09 6.26 9.75
CA ILE A 21 -1.11 7.33 9.59
C ILE A 21 -1.38 8.46 10.58
N ALA A 22 -2.62 8.90 10.71
CA ALA A 22 -3.02 9.90 11.71
C ALA A 22 -2.63 9.46 13.14
N ARG A 23 -2.80 8.17 13.47
CA ARG A 23 -2.35 7.62 14.76
C ARG A 23 -0.83 7.70 14.92
N LYS A 24 -0.06 7.35 13.89
CA LYS A 24 1.42 7.43 13.93
C LYS A 24 1.90 8.87 14.10
N PHE A 25 1.37 9.80 13.31
CA PHE A 25 1.68 11.23 13.44
C PHE A 25 1.35 11.73 14.83
N ARG A 26 0.18 11.36 15.36
CA ARG A 26 -0.19 11.75 16.72
C ARG A 26 0.81 11.23 17.77
N SER A 27 1.32 10.02 17.63
CA SER A 27 2.38 9.51 18.52
C SER A 27 3.69 10.30 18.42
N VAL A 28 4.06 10.77 17.22
CA VAL A 28 5.25 11.59 17.00
C VAL A 28 5.05 12.99 17.59
N GLU A 29 3.92 13.63 17.34
CA GLU A 29 3.55 14.93 17.91
C GLU A 29 3.64 14.92 19.44
N LEU A 30 3.07 13.89 20.07
CA LEU A 30 3.11 13.74 21.52
C LEU A 30 4.55 13.59 22.04
N ARG A 31 5.40 12.86 21.32
CA ARG A 31 6.83 12.74 21.66
C ARG A 31 7.58 14.06 21.43
N ALA A 32 7.14 14.89 20.49
CA ALA A 32 7.67 16.23 20.25
C ALA A 32 7.17 17.29 21.26
N GLY A 33 6.36 16.89 22.26
CA GLY A 33 5.86 17.79 23.29
C GLY A 33 4.61 18.58 22.92
N LEU A 34 3.94 18.24 21.81
CA LEU A 34 2.67 18.89 21.47
C LEU A 34 1.58 18.56 22.49
N PRO A 35 0.63 19.49 22.73
CA PRO A 35 -0.39 19.33 23.74
C PRO A 35 -1.30 18.13 23.47
N THR A 36 -1.69 17.45 24.55
CA THR A 36 -2.68 16.39 24.53
C THR A 36 -4.08 16.99 24.38
N SER A 37 -4.63 17.00 23.16
CA SER A 37 -6.06 17.32 22.96
C SER A 37 -6.91 16.12 23.42
N HIS A 38 -7.32 16.13 24.69
CA HIS A 38 -8.08 15.05 25.32
C HIS A 38 -9.57 15.04 24.92
N ALA A 39 -10.09 16.17 24.42
CA ALA A 39 -11.51 16.37 24.18
C ALA A 39 -11.98 16.07 22.74
N TRP A 40 -11.08 15.90 21.77
CA TRP A 40 -11.45 15.69 20.37
C TRP A 40 -11.10 14.31 19.85
N ARG A 41 -12.12 13.58 19.39
CA ARG A 41 -11.94 12.36 18.58
C ARG A 41 -11.51 12.78 17.17
N GLY A 42 -10.25 13.16 17.03
CA GLY A 42 -9.66 13.50 15.74
C GLY A 42 -9.46 12.30 14.82
N THR A 43 -8.90 12.52 13.64
CA THR A 43 -8.60 11.50 12.62
C THR A 43 -7.75 10.32 13.13
N ALA A 44 -6.94 10.51 14.17
CA ALA A 44 -6.20 9.42 14.83
C ALA A 44 -7.12 8.42 15.57
N PHE A 45 -8.28 8.87 16.07
CA PHE A 45 -9.25 8.03 16.76
C PHE A 45 -9.93 7.04 15.80
N ASP A 46 -10.07 7.40 14.52
CA ASP A 46 -10.69 6.54 13.51
C ASP A 46 -9.99 5.18 13.39
N TYR A 47 -8.70 5.10 13.76
CA TYR A 47 -7.98 3.84 13.77
C TYR A 47 -8.57 2.85 14.77
N ASN A 48 -9.15 3.32 15.87
CA ASN A 48 -9.78 2.48 16.89
C ASN A 48 -11.14 1.94 16.45
N ILE A 49 -11.74 2.50 15.39
CA ILE A 49 -12.99 2.00 14.82
C ILE A 49 -12.68 0.77 13.96
N LEU A 50 -13.07 -0.40 14.44
CA LEU A 50 -12.81 -1.70 13.79
C LEU A 50 -13.29 -1.75 12.34
N ALA A 51 -14.49 -1.22 12.06
CA ALA A 51 -15.07 -1.18 10.72
C ALA A 51 -14.19 -0.37 9.75
N LYS A 52 -13.79 0.86 10.13
CA LYS A 52 -12.89 1.69 9.34
C LYS A 52 -11.54 1.02 9.12
N ARG A 53 -10.97 0.41 10.17
CA ARG A 53 -9.70 -0.33 10.06
C ARG A 53 -9.79 -1.53 9.12
N ALA A 54 -10.91 -2.25 9.11
CA ALA A 54 -11.13 -3.37 8.20
C ALA A 54 -11.30 -2.90 6.76
N GLU A 55 -12.04 -1.82 6.54
CA GLU A 55 -12.23 -1.23 5.22
C GLU A 55 -10.91 -0.74 4.61
N GLU A 56 -10.11 0.03 5.36
CA GLU A 56 -8.79 0.47 4.94
C GLU A 56 -7.87 -0.71 4.60
N ARG A 57 -7.86 -1.77 5.43
CA ARG A 57 -7.10 -3.00 5.14
C ARG A 57 -7.55 -3.68 3.86
N SER A 58 -8.85 -3.83 3.64
CA SER A 58 -9.36 -4.46 2.42
C SER A 58 -8.97 -3.67 1.15
N ARG A 59 -8.98 -2.33 1.22
CA ARG A 59 -8.54 -1.47 0.12
C ARG A 59 -7.05 -1.66 -0.18
N VAL A 60 -6.22 -1.75 0.86
CA VAL A 60 -4.79 -2.04 0.75
C VAL A 60 -4.54 -3.40 0.12
N GLU A 61 -5.16 -4.45 0.65
CA GLU A 61 -4.98 -5.83 0.18
C GLU A 61 -5.31 -5.96 -1.30
N LYS A 62 -6.40 -5.34 -1.76
CA LYS A 62 -6.78 -5.30 -3.18
C LYS A 62 -5.73 -4.58 -4.03
N ALA A 63 -5.20 -3.47 -3.53
CA ALA A 63 -4.21 -2.69 -4.25
C ALA A 63 -2.84 -3.37 -4.32
N GLU A 64 -2.45 -4.10 -3.27
CA GLU A 64 -1.25 -4.94 -3.22
C GLU A 64 -1.39 -6.17 -4.11
N ALA A 65 -2.52 -6.87 -4.08
CA ALA A 65 -2.82 -8.00 -4.96
C ALA A 65 -2.80 -7.59 -6.43
N ALA A 66 -3.41 -6.44 -6.75
CA ALA A 66 -3.29 -5.87 -8.08
C ALA A 66 -1.81 -5.65 -8.42
N SER A 67 -1.05 -4.99 -7.53
CA SER A 67 0.39 -4.72 -7.75
C SER A 67 1.20 -5.98 -8.00
N ALA A 68 0.97 -7.03 -7.23
CA ALA A 68 1.60 -8.33 -7.44
C ALA A 68 1.26 -8.92 -8.81
N ALA A 69 0.00 -8.81 -9.25
CA ALA A 69 -0.43 -9.28 -10.57
C ALA A 69 0.16 -8.47 -11.75
N ALA A 70 0.41 -7.17 -11.57
CA ALA A 70 1.09 -6.38 -12.60
C ALA A 70 2.59 -6.71 -12.65
N THR A 71 3.25 -6.80 -11.50
CA THR A 71 4.68 -7.08 -11.44
C THR A 71 5.01 -8.53 -11.79
N SER A 72 4.13 -9.50 -11.52
CA SER A 72 4.34 -10.90 -11.90
C SER A 72 4.49 -11.11 -13.41
N ARG A 73 3.93 -10.20 -14.21
CA ARG A 73 4.06 -10.18 -15.67
C ARG A 73 5.34 -9.50 -16.17
N TRP A 74 6.07 -8.80 -15.30
CA TRP A 74 7.34 -8.18 -15.65
C TRP A 74 8.45 -9.23 -15.64
N ARG A 75 8.60 -9.95 -16.76
CA ARG A 75 9.77 -10.80 -17.02
C ARG A 75 10.92 -9.93 -17.51
N THR A 76 12.08 -10.03 -16.86
CA THR A 76 13.32 -9.30 -17.21
C THR A 76 14.04 -9.87 -18.44
N ARG A 77 13.68 -11.07 -18.90
CA ARG A 77 14.28 -11.70 -20.09
C ARG A 77 13.23 -12.52 -20.84
N PRO A 78 13.03 -12.30 -22.15
CA PRO A 78 12.25 -13.23 -22.96
C PRO A 78 12.97 -14.58 -22.99
N GLU A 79 12.26 -15.66 -22.69
CA GLU A 79 12.75 -17.02 -22.96
C GLU A 79 13.01 -17.10 -24.46
N ARG A 80 14.26 -17.39 -24.84
CA ARG A 80 14.56 -17.70 -26.25
C ARG A 80 13.67 -18.87 -26.64
N PRO A 81 12.92 -18.78 -27.75
CA PRO A 81 12.16 -19.92 -28.22
C PRO A 81 13.13 -21.09 -28.34
N LYS A 82 12.85 -22.20 -27.65
CA LYS A 82 13.58 -23.44 -27.86
C LYS A 82 13.25 -23.83 -29.30
N THR A 83 14.20 -23.65 -30.20
CA THR A 83 14.12 -24.20 -31.56
C THR A 83 13.90 -25.70 -31.36
N VAL A 84 12.68 -26.15 -31.57
CA VAL A 84 12.38 -27.58 -31.65
C VAL A 84 13.01 -28.00 -32.96
N GLU A 85 14.25 -28.46 -32.89
CA GLU A 85 14.93 -29.10 -34.00
C GLU A 85 14.11 -30.36 -34.30
N ARG A 86 13.18 -30.20 -35.23
CA ARG A 86 12.40 -31.30 -35.80
C ARG A 86 13.43 -32.15 -36.52
N ALA A 87 13.91 -33.19 -35.84
CA ALA A 87 14.82 -34.18 -36.41
C ALA A 87 14.23 -34.62 -37.75
N ALA A 88 15.01 -34.37 -38.80
CA ALA A 88 14.67 -34.72 -40.16
C ALA A 88 14.54 -36.24 -40.29
N GLU A 89 13.56 -36.59 -41.10
CA GLU A 89 13.16 -37.92 -41.61
C GLU A 89 14.31 -38.70 -42.24
#